data_AF-A0A969GPP7-F1
#
_entry.id   AF-A0A969GPP7-F1
#
_cell.length_a   1.000
_cell.length_b   1.000
_cell.length_c   1.000
_cell.angle_alpha   90.00
_cell.angle_beta   90.00
_cell.angle_gamma   90.00
#
_symmetry.space_group_name_H-M   'P 1'
#
loop_
_entity.id
_entity.type
_entity.pdbx_description
1 polymer ?
#
loop_
_entity_poly.entity_id
_entity_poly.type
_entity_poly.pdbx_seq_one_letter_code
_entity_poly.pdbx_strand_id
1 'polypeptide(L)'
;MTEIPTTPLVGKALLQRIKELSHLTRREKAKLCGYYSVGKNKKVRVNLAEFLEALLVARGTTLDTETAKDGRGREPTYRVSVHKNGQIVIGATYTEKMGLKPGDEFEIKLGYKHIHLVQIDEDGKSGSSRNGSVEALTEA
;
A
#
# COMPACT_ATOMS: atom_id res chain seq x y z
N MET A 1 22.39 32.59 -0.44
CA MET A 1 22.01 31.49 -1.36
C MET A 1 21.57 30.33 -0.49
N THR A 2 20.28 29.98 -0.48
CA THR A 2 19.76 28.86 0.32
C THR A 2 19.90 27.58 -0.48
N GLU A 3 20.85 26.74 -0.08
CA GLU A 3 21.07 25.42 -0.63
C GLU A 3 19.79 24.58 -0.43
N ILE A 4 19.22 24.08 -1.53
CA ILE A 4 18.06 23.20 -1.48
C ILE A 4 18.61 21.79 -1.23
N PRO A 5 18.39 21.19 -0.05
CA PRO A 5 18.88 19.85 0.24
C PRO A 5 18.21 18.85 -0.71
N THR A 6 19.00 18.00 -1.34
CA THR A 6 18.51 16.90 -2.20
C THR A 6 17.93 15.75 -1.37
N THR A 7 18.28 15.68 -0.08
CA THR A 7 17.77 14.69 0.88
C THR A 7 16.62 15.27 1.71
N PRO A 8 15.46 14.60 1.80
CA PRO A 8 14.32 15.08 2.59
C PRO A 8 14.66 15.09 4.09
N LEU A 9 14.37 16.22 4.75
CA LEU A 9 14.53 16.36 6.20
C LEU A 9 13.38 15.66 6.92
N VAL A 10 13.68 14.86 7.94
CA VAL A 10 12.67 14.11 8.72
C VAL A 10 12.81 14.39 10.22
N GLY A 11 11.74 14.10 10.98
CA GLY A 11 11.75 14.19 12.44
C GLY A 11 12.04 15.59 12.99
N LYS A 12 12.93 15.67 14.00
CA LYS A 12 13.26 16.93 14.68
C LYS A 12 13.90 17.97 13.76
N ALA A 13 14.71 17.54 12.80
CA ALA A 13 15.37 18.43 11.83
C ALA A 13 14.34 19.12 10.92
N LEU A 14 13.28 18.42 10.52
CA LEU A 14 12.17 18.98 9.74
C LEU A 14 11.43 20.07 10.53
N LEU A 15 11.13 19.82 11.80
CA LEU A 15 10.43 20.79 12.65
C LEU A 15 11.24 22.06 12.87
N GLN A 16 12.55 21.92 13.09
CA GLN A 16 13.45 23.07 13.24
C GLN A 16 13.47 23.91 11.96
N ARG A 17 13.64 23.28 10.79
CA ARG A 17 13.64 24.01 9.53
C ARG A 17 12.33 24.69 9.21
N ILE A 18 11.19 24.08 9.53
CA ILE A 18 9.87 24.68 9.30
C ILE A 18 9.64 25.92 10.19
N LYS A 19 10.17 25.92 11.42
CA LYS A 19 10.12 27.09 12.31
C LYS A 19 10.91 28.27 11.70
N GLU A 20 12.11 28.01 11.19
CA GLU A 20 12.93 29.01 10.50
C GLU A 20 12.24 29.54 9.22
N LEU A 21 11.56 28.65 8.51
CA LEU A 21 10.86 28.96 7.25
C LEU A 21 9.41 29.39 7.46
N SER A 22 8.99 29.75 8.69
CA SER A 22 7.59 30.02 9.06
C SER A 22 6.91 31.09 8.19
N HIS A 23 7.68 32.06 7.68
CA HIS A 23 7.26 33.15 6.79
C HIS A 23 6.86 32.69 5.37
N LEU A 24 7.22 31.47 4.95
CA LEU A 24 6.96 30.96 3.60
C LEU A 24 5.67 30.13 3.50
N THR A 25 5.20 29.95 2.27
CA THR A 25 4.05 29.09 1.97
C THR A 25 4.38 27.61 2.18
N ARG A 26 3.35 26.77 2.35
CA ARG A 26 3.53 25.31 2.55
C ARG A 26 4.30 24.64 1.40
N ARG A 27 4.10 25.09 0.16
CA ARG A 27 4.81 24.57 -1.03
C ARG A 27 6.30 24.92 -1.02
N GLU A 28 6.65 26.13 -0.62
CA GLU A 28 8.05 26.58 -0.54
C GLU A 28 8.79 25.89 0.61
N LYS A 29 8.12 25.73 1.76
CA LYS A 29 8.62 24.93 2.88
C LYS A 29 8.96 23.51 2.45
N ALA A 30 8.04 22.82 1.77
CA ALA A 30 8.25 21.47 1.27
C ALA A 30 9.46 21.39 0.32
N LYS A 31 9.58 22.33 -0.62
CA LYS A 31 10.71 22.41 -1.55
C LYS A 31 12.05 22.59 -0.83
N LEU A 32 12.12 23.50 0.15
CA LEU A 32 13.32 23.77 0.94
C LEU A 32 13.66 22.65 1.94
N CYS A 33 12.68 21.84 2.32
CA CYS A 33 12.89 20.67 3.17
C CYS A 33 13.25 19.40 2.38
N GLY A 34 13.44 19.49 1.06
CA GLY A 34 13.84 18.36 0.21
C GLY A 34 12.69 17.52 -0.35
N TYR A 35 11.43 17.95 -0.19
CA TYR A 35 10.24 17.23 -0.69
C TYR A 35 9.88 17.68 -2.12
N TYR A 36 10.78 17.42 -3.05
CA TYR A 36 10.53 17.67 -4.47
C TYR A 36 11.11 16.55 -5.33
N SER A 37 10.45 16.30 -6.46
CA SER A 37 10.91 15.37 -7.48
C SER A 37 11.22 16.13 -8.77
N VAL A 38 12.34 15.78 -9.40
CA VAL A 38 12.74 16.33 -10.70
C VAL A 38 12.38 15.31 -11.77
N GLY A 39 11.38 15.65 -12.60
CA GLY A 39 11.00 14.79 -13.73
C GLY A 39 12.01 14.87 -14.88
N LYS A 40 11.93 13.92 -15.81
CA LYS A 40 12.80 13.83 -17.02
C LYS A 40 12.85 15.12 -17.85
N ASN A 41 11.81 15.95 -17.80
CA ASN A 41 11.74 17.25 -18.50
C ASN A 41 12.30 18.42 -17.66
N LYS A 42 13.11 18.17 -16.62
CA LYS A 42 13.60 19.16 -15.63
C LYS A 42 12.48 19.93 -14.91
N LYS A 43 11.23 19.45 -14.98
CA LYS A 43 10.09 20.06 -14.28
C LYS A 43 10.10 19.59 -12.82
N VAL A 44 10.29 20.55 -11.90
CA VAL A 44 10.24 20.32 -10.46
C VAL A 44 8.78 20.17 -10.03
N ARG A 45 8.44 19.03 -9.41
CA ARG A 45 7.15 18.79 -8.75
C ARG A 45 7.38 18.73 -7.24
N VAL A 46 6.56 19.45 -6.48
CA VAL A 46 6.63 19.44 -5.02
C VAL A 46 5.73 18.33 -4.49
N ASN A 47 6.27 17.44 -3.67
CA ASN A 47 5.53 16.34 -3.06
C ASN A 47 4.95 16.80 -1.71
N LEU A 48 3.79 17.47 -1.77
CA LEU A 48 3.16 18.02 -0.56
C LEU A 48 2.66 16.91 0.39
N ALA A 49 2.23 15.77 -0.16
CA ALA A 49 1.74 14.63 0.63
C ALA A 49 2.83 14.08 1.56
N GLU A 50 3.98 13.71 1.00
CA GLU A 50 5.14 13.22 1.76
C GLU A 50 5.61 14.23 2.82
N PHE A 51 5.60 15.53 2.50
CA PHE A 51 5.94 16.58 3.46
C PHE A 51 4.99 16.65 4.65
N LEU A 52 3.68 16.52 4.41
CA LEU A 52 2.66 16.55 5.46
C LEU A 52 2.71 15.28 6.32
N GLU A 53 2.94 14.13 5.71
CA GLU A 53 3.14 12.86 6.40
C GLU A 53 4.36 12.91 7.32
N ALA A 54 5.51 13.35 6.81
CA ALA A 54 6.71 13.51 7.62
C ALA A 54 6.54 14.53 8.77
N LEU A 55 5.70 15.55 8.57
CA LEU A 55 5.31 16.49 9.61
C LEU A 55 4.47 15.84 10.72
N LEU A 56 3.53 14.97 10.36
CA LEU A 56 2.71 14.22 11.32
C LEU A 56 3.57 13.23 12.10
N VAL A 57 4.43 12.48 11.41
CA VAL A 57 5.41 11.58 12.04
C VAL A 57 6.34 12.33 12.98
N ALA A 58 6.87 13.49 12.56
CA ALA A 58 7.75 14.30 13.40
C ALA A 58 7.06 14.86 14.65
N ARG A 59 5.73 15.02 14.64
CA ARG A 59 4.93 15.43 15.80
C ARG A 59 4.57 14.28 16.74
N GLY A 60 5.01 13.05 16.44
CA GLY A 60 4.76 11.88 17.27
C GLY A 60 3.46 11.14 16.93
N THR A 61 2.83 11.43 15.80
CA THR A 61 1.76 10.56 15.27
C THR A 61 2.44 9.39 14.56
N THR A 62 2.41 8.21 15.19
CA THR A 62 2.82 6.95 14.55
C THR A 62 1.79 6.61 13.47
N LEU A 63 1.99 7.15 12.27
CA LEU A 63 1.40 6.56 11.08
C LEU A 63 2.27 5.34 10.78
N ASP A 64 1.69 4.15 10.86
CA ASP A 64 2.38 2.90 10.50
C ASP A 64 2.91 3.03 9.07
N THR A 65 4.19 3.36 8.94
CA THR A 65 4.88 3.55 7.65
C THR A 65 5.12 2.23 6.91
N GLU A 66 4.48 1.13 7.33
CA GLU A 66 4.55 -0.17 6.64
C GLU A 66 3.77 -0.22 5.32
N THR A 67 3.32 0.94 4.83
CA THR A 67 2.71 1.09 3.51
C THR A 67 3.45 2.11 2.65
N ALA A 68 4.76 1.93 2.51
CA ALA A 68 5.44 2.22 1.24
C ALA A 68 4.95 1.27 0.12
N LYS A 69 3.62 1.14 -0.05
CA LYS A 69 2.99 0.46 -1.17
C LYS A 69 2.52 1.54 -2.12
N ASP A 70 3.40 1.81 -3.09
CA ASP A 70 3.14 2.48 -4.37
C ASP A 70 1.66 2.87 -4.55
N GLY A 71 1.35 4.14 -4.29
CA GLY A 71 0.00 4.74 -4.29
C GLY A 71 -0.66 4.77 -5.67
N ARG A 72 -0.81 3.60 -6.28
CA ARG A 72 -1.41 3.36 -7.60
C ARG A 72 -2.37 2.17 -7.61
N GLY A 73 -2.67 1.58 -6.45
CA GLY A 73 -3.65 0.52 -6.32
C GLY A 73 -5.05 1.07 -6.06
N ARG A 74 -6.04 0.72 -6.89
CA ARG A 74 -7.44 0.77 -6.47
C ARG A 74 -7.63 -0.25 -5.36
N GLU A 75 -8.37 0.11 -4.31
CA GLU A 75 -8.82 -0.86 -3.32
C GLU A 75 -9.53 -2.03 -4.05
N PRO A 76 -9.25 -3.29 -3.68
CA PRO A 76 -9.91 -4.43 -4.28
C PRO A 76 -11.41 -4.30 -4.00
N THR A 77 -12.20 -4.08 -5.05
CA THR A 77 -13.66 -3.93 -4.93
C THR A 77 -14.34 -5.29 -4.67
N TYR A 78 -13.57 -6.38 -4.59
CA TYR A 78 -14.04 -7.77 -4.47
C TYR A 78 -15.10 -8.14 -5.53
N ARG A 79 -15.01 -7.49 -6.70
CA ARG A 79 -15.90 -7.69 -7.84
C ARG A 79 -15.06 -7.89 -9.10
N VAL A 80 -15.42 -8.90 -9.88
CA VAL A 80 -14.81 -9.21 -11.17
C VAL A 80 -15.93 -9.38 -12.18
N SER A 81 -15.74 -8.85 -13.39
CA SER A 81 -16.65 -9.04 -14.52
C SER A 81 -16.12 -10.12 -15.44
N VAL A 82 -17.02 -10.90 -16.05
CA VAL A 82 -16.65 -11.87 -17.08
C VAL A 82 -16.08 -11.11 -18.29
N HIS A 83 -14.90 -11.50 -18.75
CA HIS A 83 -14.26 -10.92 -19.92
C HIS A 83 -15.00 -11.34 -21.21
N LYS A 84 -14.74 -10.65 -22.33
CA LYS A 84 -15.36 -10.97 -23.64
C LYS A 84 -15.06 -12.40 -24.12
N ASN A 85 -13.99 -13.01 -23.62
CA ASN A 85 -13.59 -14.38 -23.90
C ASN A 85 -14.29 -15.42 -22.99
N GLY A 86 -15.19 -15.00 -22.09
CA GLY A 86 -15.89 -15.88 -21.15
C GLY A 86 -15.10 -16.26 -19.90
N GLN A 87 -13.91 -15.69 -19.67
CA GLN A 87 -13.07 -16.01 -18.51
C GLN A 87 -13.29 -15.04 -17.34
N ILE A 88 -13.11 -15.55 -16.12
CA ILE A 88 -13.05 -14.77 -14.87
C ILE A 88 -11.60 -14.82 -14.38
N VAL A 89 -10.95 -13.66 -14.32
CA VAL A 89 -9.56 -13.56 -13.87
C VAL A 89 -9.53 -13.07 -12.43
N ILE A 90 -8.89 -13.83 -11.54
CA ILE A 90 -8.64 -13.41 -10.16
C ILE A 90 -7.34 -12.59 -10.15
N GLY A 91 -7.43 -11.34 -9.69
CA GLY A 91 -6.27 -10.47 -9.58
C GLY A 91 -5.28 -10.92 -8.49
N ALA A 92 -4.00 -10.57 -8.68
CA ALA A 92 -2.91 -10.94 -7.77
C ALA A 92 -3.14 -10.51 -6.31
N THR A 93 -3.85 -9.40 -6.09
CA THR A 93 -4.17 -8.91 -4.75
C THR A 93 -5.02 -9.88 -3.92
N TYR A 94 -5.84 -10.71 -4.56
CA TYR A 94 -6.62 -11.74 -3.86
C TYR A 94 -5.79 -12.99 -3.59
N THR A 95 -4.98 -13.42 -4.56
CA THR A 95 -4.11 -14.60 -4.41
C THR A 95 -3.01 -14.36 -3.38
N GLU A 96 -2.43 -13.15 -3.33
CA GLU A 96 -1.46 -12.74 -2.30
C GLU A 96 -2.07 -12.73 -0.89
N LYS A 97 -3.31 -12.22 -0.75
CA LYS A 97 -4.02 -12.24 0.55
C LYS A 97 -4.34 -13.65 1.02
N MET A 98 -4.56 -14.59 0.10
CA MET A 98 -4.75 -16.01 0.40
C MET A 98 -3.42 -16.77 0.56
N GLY A 99 -2.27 -16.13 0.30
CA GLY A 99 -0.96 -16.76 0.41
C GLY A 99 -0.68 -17.83 -0.64
N LEU A 100 -1.38 -17.79 -1.78
CA LEU A 100 -1.24 -18.78 -2.85
C LEU A 100 0.09 -18.64 -3.58
N LYS A 101 0.65 -19.78 -3.97
CA LYS A 101 1.93 -19.88 -4.66
C LYS A 101 1.75 -20.37 -6.10
N PRO A 102 2.69 -20.03 -7.01
CA PRO A 102 2.70 -20.64 -8.33
C PRO A 102 2.84 -22.16 -8.21
N GLY A 103 1.89 -22.90 -8.76
CA GLY A 103 1.81 -24.36 -8.66
C GLY A 103 0.60 -24.87 -7.87
N ASP A 104 -0.09 -24.00 -7.12
CA ASP A 104 -1.31 -24.41 -6.42
C ASP A 104 -2.43 -24.72 -7.41
N GLU A 105 -3.04 -25.89 -7.29
CA GLU A 105 -4.15 -26.34 -8.12
C GLU A 105 -5.49 -26.28 -7.38
N PHE A 106 -6.56 -26.04 -8.13
CA PHE A 106 -7.92 -25.93 -7.60
C PHE A 106 -8.88 -26.80 -8.39
N GLU A 107 -9.68 -27.58 -7.67
CA GLU A 107 -10.85 -28.27 -8.21
C GLU A 107 -11.99 -27.27 -8.39
N ILE A 108 -12.57 -27.22 -9.59
CA ILE A 108 -13.72 -26.36 -9.89
C ILE A 108 -15.00 -27.16 -9.70
N LYS A 109 -15.78 -26.80 -8.67
CA LYS A 109 -17.12 -27.35 -8.44
C LYS A 109 -18.18 -26.34 -8.86
N LEU A 110 -19.02 -26.76 -9.81
CA LEU A 110 -20.12 -25.95 -10.33
C LEU A 110 -21.38 -26.20 -9.49
N GLY A 111 -21.87 -25.16 -8.82
CA GLY A 111 -23.21 -25.13 -8.24
C GLY A 111 -24.21 -24.42 -9.16
N TYR A 112 -25.48 -24.44 -8.79
CA TYR A 112 -26.57 -23.83 -9.57
C TYR A 112 -26.42 -22.31 -9.79
N LYS A 113 -25.65 -21.61 -8.94
CA LYS A 113 -25.38 -20.16 -9.05
C LYS A 113 -24.02 -19.71 -8.50
N HIS A 114 -23.15 -20.64 -8.15
CA HIS A 114 -21.85 -20.36 -7.52
C HIS A 114 -20.80 -21.32 -8.04
N ILE A 115 -19.59 -20.80 -8.23
CA ILE A 115 -18.41 -21.61 -8.55
C ILE A 115 -17.62 -21.72 -7.25
N HIS A 116 -17.40 -22.96 -6.80
CA HIS A 116 -16.53 -23.25 -5.68
C HIS A 116 -15.17 -23.69 -6.22
N LEU A 117 -14.12 -23.01 -5.77
CA LEU A 117 -12.74 -23.41 -6.00
C LEU A 117 -12.26 -24.10 -4.72
N VAL A 118 -11.87 -25.36 -4.81
CA VAL A 118 -11.36 -26.13 -3.67
C VAL A 118 -9.89 -26.42 -3.95
N GLN A 119 -9.00 -25.98 -3.08
CA GLN A 119 -7.57 -26.25 -3.24
C GLN A 119 -7.31 -27.75 -3.14
N ILE A 120 -6.53 -28.27 -4.09
CA ILE A 120 -6.08 -29.65 -4.08
C ILE A 120 -4.65 -29.64 -3.54
N ASP A 121 -4.44 -30.22 -2.37
CA ASP A 121 -3.09 -30.49 -1.88
C ASP A 121 -2.56 -31.76 -2.59
N GLU A 122 -1.24 -31.84 -2.81
CA GLU A 122 -0.54 -32.90 -3.57
C GLU A 122 -0.81 -34.35 -3.08
N ASP A 123 -1.52 -34.53 -1.96
CA ASP A 123 -1.90 -35.82 -1.37
C ASP A 123 -3.36 -36.27 -1.63
N GLY A 124 -4.10 -35.63 -2.56
CA GLY A 124 -5.40 -36.12 -3.04
C GLY A 124 -6.49 -36.26 -1.96
N LYS A 125 -6.28 -35.72 -0.76
CA LYS A 125 -7.29 -35.63 0.29
C LYS A 125 -7.86 -34.23 0.29
N SER A 126 -9.15 -34.13 -0.02
CA SER A 126 -9.95 -32.93 0.19
C SER A 126 -9.64 -32.34 1.57
N GLY A 127 -8.99 -31.17 1.58
CA GLY A 127 -8.57 -30.45 2.78
C GLY A 127 -9.79 -30.03 3.60
N SER A 128 -10.19 -30.88 4.54
CA SER A 128 -11.11 -30.51 5.60
C SER A 128 -10.40 -29.55 6.55
N SER A 129 -10.84 -28.29 6.53
CA SER A 129 -10.79 -27.31 7.62
C SER A 129 -9.43 -27.02 8.25
N ARG A 130 -8.74 -26.00 7.74
CA ARG A 130 -7.83 -25.16 8.53
C ARG A 130 -7.93 -23.70 8.10
N ASN A 131 -9.01 -23.04 8.51
CA ASN A 131 -8.90 -21.60 8.80
C ASN A 131 -9.22 -21.43 10.28
N GLY A 132 -8.16 -21.58 11.08
CA GLY A 132 -8.17 -21.25 12.49
C GLY A 132 -8.42 -19.75 12.65
N SER A 133 -9.50 -19.43 13.35
CA SER A 133 -9.74 -18.16 14.01
C SER A 133 -8.52 -17.75 14.84
N VAL A 134 -7.90 -16.63 14.49
CA VAL A 134 -7.09 -15.86 15.44
C VAL A 134 -8.00 -14.81 16.06
N GLU A 135 -8.83 -15.25 17.00
CA GLU A 135 -9.24 -14.43 18.13
C GLU A 135 -8.25 -14.73 19.26
N ALA A 136 -7.34 -13.80 19.55
CA ALA A 136 -6.57 -13.80 20.78
C ALA A 136 -6.82 -12.47 21.48
N LEU A 137 -7.75 -12.56 22.42
CA LEU A 137 -8.06 -11.67 23.53
C LEU A 137 -6.86 -10.83 24.02
N THR A 138 -7.01 -9.51 23.97
CA THR A 138 -6.38 -8.59 24.93
C THR A 138 -7.39 -8.29 26.03
N GLU A 139 -7.22 -8.89 27.21
CA GLU A 139 -7.80 -8.36 28.44
C GLU A 139 -6.80 -8.46 29.59
N ALA A 140 -6.64 -7.29 30.24
CA ALA A 140 -6.24 -6.98 31.62
C ALA A 140 -4.85 -7.38 32.14
#